data_AF-A0A1I8AP60-F1
#
_entry.id   AF-A0A1I8AP60-F1
#
_cell.length_a   1.000
_cell.length_b   1.000
_cell.length_c   1.000
_cell.angle_alpha   90.00
_cell.angle_beta   90.00
_cell.angle_gamma   90.00
#
_symmetry.space_group_name_H-M   'P 1'
#
loop_
_entity.id
_entity.type
_entity.pdbx_description
1 polymer ?
#
loop_
_entity_poly.entity_id
_entity_poly.type
_entity_poly.pdbx_seq_one_letter_code
_entity_poly.pdbx_strand_id
1 'polypeptide(L)' 'MVGAYALSAGYYDAYYLQAQKIRRLIKNDFMAAFEEVDVILGPTTPNPAWKLGAKNSDPVAAYLEDVYTITANL' A
#
# COMPACT_ATOMS: atom_id res chain seq x y z
N MET A 1 -9.49 2.96 -14.45
CA MET A 1 -10.87 2.47 -14.28
C MET A 1 -11.06 1.49 -13.10
N VAL A 2 -10.00 1.12 -12.36
CA VAL A 2 -10.09 0.16 -11.23
C VAL A 2 -10.89 0.71 -10.04
N GLY A 3 -10.72 2.00 -9.69
CA GLY A 3 -11.43 2.60 -8.54
C GLY A 3 -12.95 2.63 -8.70
N ALA A 4 -13.47 3.00 -9.87
CA ALA A 4 -14.90 2.99 -10.14
C ALA A 4 -15.48 1.56 -10.10
N TYR A 5 -14.72 0.56 -10.55
CA TYR A 5 -15.11 -0.84 -10.47
C TYR A 5 -15.13 -1.34 -9.02
N ALA A 6 -14.11 -1.03 -8.23
CA ALA A 6 -14.04 -1.40 -6.81
C ALA A 6 -15.18 -0.79 -5.97
N LEU A 7 -15.79 0.30 -6.43
CA LEU A 7 -16.93 0.96 -5.77
C LEU A 7 -18.29 0.55 -6.35
N SER A 8 -18.31 -0.26 -7.40
CA SER A 8 -19.56 -0.64 -8.07
C SER A 8 -20.40 -1.59 -7.23
N ALA A 9 -21.73 -1.49 -7.39
CA ALA A 9 -22.68 -2.37 -6.72
C ALA A 9 -22.39 -3.84 -7.07
N GLY A 10 -22.32 -4.70 -6.05
CA GLY A 10 -21.95 -6.12 -6.19
C GLY A 10 -20.46 -6.42 -5.95
N TYR A 11 -19.58 -5.42 -6.07
CA TYR A 11 -18.13 -5.57 -5.84
C TYR A 11 -17.60 -4.72 -4.68
N TYR A 12 -18.36 -3.70 -4.24
CA TYR A 12 -18.01 -2.82 -3.13
C TYR A 12 -17.54 -3.57 -1.86
N ASP A 13 -18.30 -4.56 -1.41
CA ASP A 13 -17.97 -5.31 -0.20
C ASP A 13 -16.70 -6.16 -0.37
N ALA A 14 -16.54 -6.77 -1.55
CA ALA A 14 -15.44 -7.66 -1.86
C ALA A 14 -14.10 -6.93 -2.03
N TYR A 15 -14.13 -5.68 -2.50
CA TYR A 15 -12.91 -4.91 -2.78
C TYR A 15 -12.73 -3.76 -1.78
N TYR A 16 -13.61 -2.77 -1.80
CA TYR A 16 -13.42 -1.54 -1.02
C TYR A 16 -13.59 -1.77 0.49
N LEU A 17 -14.70 -2.41 0.90
CA LEU A 17 -14.94 -2.66 2.32
C LEU A 17 -13.88 -3.60 2.90
N GLN A 18 -13.47 -4.61 2.14
CA GLN A 18 -12.40 -5.52 2.54
C GLN A 18 -11.05 -4.79 2.69
N ALA A 19 -10.70 -3.91 1.75
CA ALA A 19 -9.48 -3.10 1.85
C ALA A 19 -9.51 -2.18 3.10
N GLN A 20 -10.66 -1.59 3.43
CA GLN A 20 -10.82 -0.76 4.63
C GLN A 20 -10.65 -1.56 5.94
N LYS A 21 -11.04 -2.84 5.95
CA LYS A 21 -10.78 -3.73 7.10
C LYS A 21 -9.28 -4.03 7.23
N ILE A 22 -8.61 -4.35 6.13
CA ILE A 22 -7.15 -4.59 6.12
C ILE A 22 -6.38 -3.35 6.57
N ARG A 23 -6.79 -2.16 6.12
CA ARG A 23 -6.24 -0.88 6.56
C ARG A 23 -6.26 -0.75 8.10
N ARG A 24 -7.36 -1.14 8.74
CA ARG A 24 -7.44 -1.15 10.21
C ARG A 24 -6.45 -2.13 10.85
N LEU A 25 -6.25 -3.31 10.26
CA LEU A 25 -5.29 -4.29 10.77
C LEU A 25 -3.86 -3.74 10.69
N ILE A 26 -3.48 -3.17 9.55
CA ILE A 26 -2.15 -2.54 9.36
C ILE A 26 -1.91 -1.47 10.43
N LYS A 27 -2.88 -0.57 10.65
CA LYS A 27 -2.77 0.43 11.72
C LYS A 27 -2.56 -0.20 13.10
N ASN A 28 -3.29 -1.27 13.41
CA ASN A 28 -3.18 -1.94 14.71
C ASN A 28 -1.78 -2.55 14.89
N ASP A 29 -1.17 -3.08 13.83
CA ASP A 29 0.19 -3.63 13.90
C ASP A 29 1.21 -2.55 14.27
N PHE A 30 1.10 -1.36 13.67
CA PHE A 30 1.93 -0.20 14.05
C PHE A 30 1.67 0.24 15.50
N MET A 31 0.41 0.33 15.91
CA MET A 31 0.06 0.72 17.28
C MET A 31 0.67 -0.24 18.31
N ALA A 32 0.59 -1.54 18.06
CA ALA A 32 1.18 -2.55 18.94
C ALA A 32 2.71 -2.44 18.97
N ALA A 33 3.36 -2.27 17.83
CA ALA A 33 4.82 -2.06 17.79
C ALA A 33 5.26 -0.81 18.56
N PHE A 34 4.51 0.29 18.46
CA PHE A 34 4.80 1.53 19.18
C PHE A 34 4.57 1.47 20.70
N GLU A 35 4.00 0.38 21.22
CA GLU A 35 4.02 0.14 22.68
C GLU A 35 5.43 -0.26 23.17
N GLU A 36 6.28 -0.76 22.27
CA GLU A 36 7.63 -1.26 22.58
C GLU A 36 8.75 -0.36 22.07
N VAL A 37 8.49 0.49 21.06
CA VAL A 37 9.50 1.34 20.42
C VAL A 37 8.99 2.76 20.16
N ASP A 38 9.89 3.74 20.12
CA ASP A 38 9.54 5.13 19.77
C ASP A 38 9.51 5.37 18.25
N VAL A 39 10.31 4.61 17.49
CA VAL A 39 10.52 4.80 16.05
C VAL A 39 10.68 3.47 15.34
N ILE A 40 10.07 3.36 14.15
CA ILE A 40 10.29 2.26 13.20
C ILE A 40 11.05 2.82 12.00
N LEU A 41 12.15 2.16 11.61
CA LEU A 41 13.03 2.62 10.56
C LEU A 41 13.30 1.51 9.53
N GLY A 42 13.30 1.88 8.26
CA GLY A 42 13.57 0.99 7.15
C GLY A 42 13.92 1.78 5.87
N PRO A 43 14.34 1.10 4.80
CA PRO A 43 14.57 1.74 3.51
C PRO A 43 13.29 2.42 3.00
N THR A 44 13.43 3.59 2.36
CA THR A 44 12.28 4.29 1.76
C THR A 44 11.84 3.65 0.44
N THR A 45 12.75 3.01 -0.29
CA THR A 45 12.49 2.37 -1.58
C THR A 45 13.29 1.07 -1.69
N PRO A 46 12.79 0.04 -2.39
CA PRO A 46 13.50 -1.22 -2.57
C PRO A 46 14.74 -1.13 -3.47
N ASN A 47 14.86 -0.10 -4.30
CA ASN A 47 16.00 0.07 -5.21
C ASN A 47 16.31 1.56 -5.51
N PRO A 48 17.51 1.91 -5.98
CA PRO A 48 17.80 3.25 -6.48
C PRO A 48 16.94 3.59 -7.70
N ALA A 49 16.83 4.89 -8.01
CA ALA A 49 16.04 5.38 -9.13
C ALA A 49 16.37 4.67 -10.46
N TRP A 50 15.31 4.28 -11.18
CA TRP A 50 15.44 3.67 -12.50
C TRP A 50 15.51 4.69 -13.64
N LYS A 51 15.81 4.21 -14.84
CA LYS A 51 15.74 4.99 -16.08
C LYS A 51 14.30 5.28 -16.46
N LEU A 52 14.07 6.45 -17.08
CA LEU A 52 12.78 6.79 -17.68
C LEU A 52 12.36 5.68 -18.67
N GLY A 53 11.09 5.29 -18.58
CA GLY A 53 10.52 4.24 -19.45
C GLY A 53 10.81 2.81 -19.02
N ALA A 54 11.66 2.56 -18.02
CA ALA A 54 12.07 1.20 -17.62
C ALA A 54 10.91 0.31 -17.11
N LYS A 55 9.81 0.90 -16.66
CA LYS A 55 8.64 0.19 -16.12
C LYS A 55 7.32 0.48 -16.84
N ASN A 56 7.38 1.04 -18.05
CA ASN A 56 6.17 1.40 -18.80
C ASN A 56 5.40 0.19 -19.35
N SER A 57 6.07 -0.96 -19.50
CA SER A 57 5.47 -2.19 -20.03
C SER A 57 4.64 -2.96 -19.01
N ASP A 58 4.83 -2.69 -17.71
CA ASP A 58 4.09 -3.33 -16.63
C ASP A 58 3.61 -2.27 -15.62
N PRO A 59 2.30 -1.95 -15.60
CA PRO A 59 1.76 -0.94 -14.69
C PRO A 59 1.89 -1.34 -13.22
N VAL A 60 2.03 -2.64 -12.90
CA VAL A 60 2.22 -3.12 -11.52
C VAL A 60 3.65 -2.89 -11.04
N ALA A 61 4.62 -2.95 -11.95
CA ALA A 61 6.02 -2.79 -11.60
C ALA A 61 6.31 -1.42 -10.97
N ALA A 62 5.56 -0.37 -11.34
CA ALA A 62 5.66 0.94 -10.71
C ALA A 62 5.08 0.95 -9.27
N TYR A 63 3.97 0.25 -9.01
CA TYR A 63 3.35 0.19 -7.69
C TYR A 63 4.22 -0.50 -6.63
N LEU A 64 5.10 -1.43 -7.05
CA LEU A 64 5.99 -2.13 -6.14
C LEU A 64 7.05 -1.23 -5.49
N GLU A 65 7.26 -0.01 -5.99
CA GLU A 65 8.18 0.92 -5.34
C GLU A 65 7.65 1.52 -4.06
N ASP A 66 6.32 1.59 -3.93
CA ASP A 66 5.67 2.15 -2.76
C ASP A 66 5.50 1.11 -1.63
N VAL A 67 6.13 -0.07 -1.76
CA VAL A 67 6.00 -1.18 -0.80
C VAL A 67 6.40 -0.78 0.62
N TYR A 68 7.37 0.12 0.78
CA TYR A 68 7.83 0.61 2.08
C TYR A 68 7.18 1.94 2.51
N THR A 69 6.43 2.61 1.64
CA THR A 69 5.86 3.93 1.92
C THR A 69 4.37 3.87 2.18
N ILE A 70 3.63 2.99 1.48
CA ILE A 70 2.16 2.97 1.51
C ILE A 70 1.59 2.70 2.90
N THR A 71 2.27 1.89 3.71
CA THR A 71 1.81 1.51 5.05
C THR A 71 1.73 2.69 6.01
N ALA A 72 2.52 3.76 5.81
CA ALA A 72 2.44 4.96 6.63
C ALA A 72 1.21 5.84 6.30
N ASN A 73 0.63 5.70 5.10
CA ASN A 73 -0.57 6.45 4.69
C ASN A 73 -1.88 5.76 5.07
N LEU A 74 -1.84 4.44 5.29
CA LEU A 74 -2.97 3.57 5.60
C LEU A 74 -3.33 3.66 7.08
#